data_AF-A0A257WL14-F1
#
_entry.id   AF-A0A257WL14-F1
#
_cell.length_a   1.000
_cell.length_b   1.000
_cell.length_c   1.000
_cell.angle_alpha   90.00
_cell.angle_beta   90.00
_cell.angle_gamma   90.00
#
_symmetry.space_group_name_H-M   'P 1'
#
loop_
_entity.id
_entity.type
_entity.pdbx_description
1 polymer ?
#
loop_
_entity_poly.entity_id
_entity_poly.type
_entity_poly.pdbx_seq_one_letter_code
_entity_poly.pdbx_strand_id
1 'polypeptide(L)'
;MSLLGDVPLVALTPLPNEEWVRDVTEIGVTVCVSPRLWDSPALPALVVSAIQRGRQQAESRRLVADQQRRKSLDLADARALLQLQQQSLLRIQERSGISRSADSAADWQSRYHELLRVSLITGLPGLIAEIQRFVQQLTVDGISPTAVLTTHIAETERLLEGLGGRSSRQVASRATLLAVETLAELAEQYRRSAQST
;
A
#
# COMPACT_ATOMS: atom_id res chain seq x y z
N MET A 1 -21.02 -13.59 9.38
CA MET A 1 -22.23 -12.84 9.77
C MET A 1 -22.23 -12.69 11.28
N SER A 2 -21.78 -11.55 11.82
CA SER A 2 -21.71 -11.31 13.27
C SER A 2 -22.97 -10.54 13.68
N LEU A 3 -23.97 -11.24 14.22
CA LEU A 3 -25.29 -10.69 14.56
C LEU A 3 -25.32 -9.92 15.90
N LEU A 4 -24.17 -9.80 16.59
CA LEU A 4 -24.00 -9.10 17.87
C LEU A 4 -23.13 -7.83 17.72
N GLY A 5 -23.32 -7.08 16.63
CA GLY A 5 -22.60 -5.83 16.41
C GLY A 5 -22.92 -4.81 17.51
N ASP A 6 -21.93 -4.53 18.36
CA ASP A 6 -21.87 -3.48 19.39
C ASP A 6 -22.77 -3.60 20.63
N VAL A 7 -23.49 -4.71 20.81
CA VAL A 7 -24.22 -4.93 22.08
C VAL A 7 -23.22 -5.38 23.15
N PRO A 8 -23.08 -4.65 24.28
CA PRO A 8 -22.16 -5.02 25.34
C PRO A 8 -22.64 -6.31 26.01
N LEU A 9 -21.91 -7.40 25.76
CA LEU A 9 -22.24 -8.72 26.29
C LEU A 9 -21.39 -9.03 27.52
N VAL A 10 -22.06 -9.51 28.57
CA VAL A 10 -21.41 -10.04 29.79
C VAL A 10 -21.83 -11.49 29.95
N ALA A 11 -20.86 -12.40 29.91
CA ALA A 11 -21.08 -13.82 30.15
C ALA A 11 -20.89 -14.12 31.63
N LEU A 12 -21.89 -14.78 32.24
CA LEU A 12 -21.86 -15.19 33.64
C LEU A 12 -21.52 -16.68 33.71
N THR A 13 -20.51 -17.05 34.49
CA THR A 13 -20.21 -18.46 34.76
C THR A 13 -19.78 -18.64 36.21
N PRO A 14 -20.22 -19.72 36.88
CA PRO A 14 -19.73 -20.04 38.22
C PRO A 14 -18.41 -20.83 38.18
N LEU A 15 -18.15 -21.56 37.09
CA LEU A 15 -17.01 -22.44 36.88
C LEU A 15 -16.57 -22.38 35.41
N PRO A 16 -15.55 -21.57 35.06
CA PRO A 16 -15.03 -21.55 33.70
C PRO A 16 -14.23 -22.82 33.43
N ASN A 17 -14.41 -23.43 32.26
CA ASN A 17 -13.47 -24.41 31.72
C ASN A 17 -12.62 -23.75 30.62
N GLU A 18 -11.47 -24.35 30.28
CA GLU A 18 -10.51 -23.75 29.33
C GLU A 18 -11.11 -23.57 27.92
N GLU A 19 -11.97 -24.50 27.51
CA GLU A 19 -12.63 -24.46 26.21
C GLU A 19 -13.60 -23.28 26.10
N TRP A 20 -14.40 -23.04 27.14
CA TRP A 20 -15.31 -21.90 27.22
C TRP A 20 -14.56 -20.57 27.31
N VAL A 21 -13.46 -20.50 28.07
CA VAL A 21 -12.65 -19.28 28.17
C VAL A 21 -12.06 -18.91 26.81
N ARG A 22 -11.57 -19.90 26.04
CA ARG A 22 -11.06 -19.67 24.69
C ARG A 22 -12.15 -19.09 23.79
N ASP A 23 -13.32 -19.74 23.74
CA ASP A 23 -14.42 -19.33 22.87
C ASP A 23 -14.93 -17.91 23.23
N VAL A 24 -15.03 -17.61 24.52
CA VAL A 24 -15.43 -16.28 25.00
C VAL A 24 -14.40 -15.19 24.69
N THR A 25 -13.11 -15.54 24.74
CA THR A 25 -12.01 -14.62 24.41
C THR A 25 -11.98 -14.30 22.90
N GLU A 26 -12.24 -15.29 22.04
CA GLU A 26 -12.36 -15.08 20.59
C GLU A 26 -13.52 -14.16 20.22
N ILE A 27 -14.65 -14.26 20.92
CA ILE A 27 -15.81 -13.40 20.68
C ILE A 27 -15.62 -12.00 21.30
N GLY A 28 -14.65 -11.82 22.21
CA GLY A 28 -14.36 -10.54 22.87
C GLY A 28 -15.38 -10.16 23.95
N VAL A 29 -16.04 -11.13 24.56
CA VAL A 29 -17.11 -10.94 25.55
C VAL A 29 -16.51 -10.71 26.94
N THR A 30 -17.17 -9.88 27.75
CA THR A 30 -16.72 -9.64 29.13
C THR A 30 -17.19 -10.78 30.02
N VAL A 31 -16.28 -11.38 30.79
CA VAL A 31 -16.63 -12.50 31.67
C VAL A 31 -16.79 -12.04 33.11
N CYS A 32 -17.87 -12.48 33.76
CA CYS A 32 -18.01 -12.47 35.21
C CYS A 32 -17.96 -13.90 35.72
N VAL A 33 -16.86 -14.25 36.40
CA VAL A 33 -16.72 -15.53 37.11
C VAL A 33 -17.16 -15.32 38.55
N SER A 34 -18.31 -15.89 38.93
CA SER A 34 -18.79 -15.80 40.31
C SER A 34 -19.76 -16.94 40.63
N PRO A 35 -19.60 -17.62 41.78
CA PRO A 35 -20.57 -18.62 42.24
C PRO A 35 -21.94 -18.01 42.58
N ARG A 36 -22.01 -16.68 42.77
CA ARG A 36 -23.24 -15.93 43.03
C ARG A 36 -23.94 -15.44 41.77
N LEU A 37 -23.31 -15.61 40.59
CA LEU A 37 -23.83 -15.20 39.29
C LEU A 37 -24.36 -13.74 39.33
N TRP A 38 -25.68 -13.57 39.28
CA TRP A 38 -26.38 -12.28 39.28
C TRP A 38 -26.19 -11.47 40.55
N ASP A 39 -25.98 -12.12 41.69
CA ASP A 39 -25.78 -11.46 42.99
C ASP A 39 -24.31 -11.09 43.24
N SER A 40 -23.48 -11.17 42.21
CA SER A 40 -22.07 -10.79 42.29
C SER A 40 -21.94 -9.26 42.40
N PRO A 41 -21.25 -8.74 43.44
CA PRO A 41 -21.03 -7.29 43.57
C PRO A 41 -20.14 -6.71 42.46
N ALA A 42 -19.41 -7.55 41.73
CA ALA A 42 -18.58 -7.15 40.59
C ALA A 42 -19.38 -6.95 39.29
N LEU A 43 -20.61 -7.45 39.22
CA LEU A 43 -21.44 -7.43 38.00
C LEU A 43 -21.71 -5.99 37.50
N PRO A 44 -22.08 -5.01 38.34
CA PRO A 44 -22.30 -3.64 37.88
C PRO A 44 -21.04 -3.01 37.24
N ALA A 45 -19.87 -3.22 37.85
CA ALA A 45 -18.61 -2.69 37.32
C ALA A 45 -18.24 -3.32 35.96
N LEU A 46 -18.47 -4.62 35.82
CA LEU A 46 -18.22 -5.35 34.57
C LEU A 46 -19.18 -4.94 33.45
N VAL A 47 -20.45 -4.71 33.77
CA VAL A 47 -21.44 -4.18 32.81
C VAL A 47 -21.05 -2.78 32.32
N VAL A 48 -20.67 -1.86 33.23
CA VAL A 48 -20.20 -0.53 32.85
C VAL A 48 -18.96 -0.60 31.96
N SER A 49 -18.01 -1.48 32.30
CA SER A 49 -16.78 -1.68 31.53
C SER A 49 -17.03 -2.30 30.15
N ALA A 50 -18.04 -3.17 30.03
CA ALA A 50 -18.47 -3.73 28.75
C ALA A 50 -19.12 -2.66 27.86
N ILE A 51 -19.99 -1.81 28.42
CA ILE A 51 -20.62 -0.69 27.71
C ILE A 51 -19.57 0.30 27.21
N GLN A 52 -18.61 0.68 28.07
CA GLN A 52 -17.56 1.64 27.71
C GLN A 52 -16.66 1.10 26.59
N ARG A 53 -16.24 -0.17 26.67
CA ARG A 53 -15.46 -0.81 25.60
C ARG A 53 -16.23 -0.88 24.28
N GLY A 54 -17.51 -1.21 24.32
CA GLY A 54 -18.38 -1.20 23.13
C GLY A 54 -18.42 0.18 22.47
N ARG A 55 -18.63 1.24 23.25
CA ARG A 55 -18.63 2.63 22.75
C ARG A 55 -17.28 3.03 22.14
N GLN A 56 -16.18 2.72 22.82
CA GLN A 56 -14.83 3.01 22.33
C GLN A 56 -14.51 2.26 21.03
N GLN A 57 -14.95 1.00 20.91
CA GLN A 57 -14.78 0.23 19.68
C GLN A 57 -15.62 0.78 18.53
N ALA A 58 -16.88 1.16 18.79
CA ALA A 58 -17.75 1.77 17.80
C ALA A 58 -17.16 3.09 17.26
N GLU A 59 -16.67 3.94 18.17
CA GLU A 59 -16.04 5.21 17.83
C GLU A 59 -14.73 5.02 17.06
N SER A 60 -13.87 4.09 17.49
CA SER A 60 -12.65 3.74 16.77
C SER A 60 -12.93 3.24 15.36
N ARG A 61 -13.90 2.33 15.19
CA ARG A 61 -14.33 1.83 13.87
C ARG A 61 -14.82 2.96 12.98
N ARG A 62 -15.63 3.88 13.54
CA ARG A 62 -16.12 5.05 12.81
C ARG A 62 -14.97 5.95 12.37
N LEU A 63 -14.03 6.27 13.26
CA LEU A 63 -12.89 7.12 12.96
C LEU A 63 -11.99 6.50 11.88
N VAL A 64 -11.73 5.19 11.95
CA VAL A 64 -10.95 4.47 10.94
C VAL A 64 -11.65 4.51 9.58
N ALA A 65 -12.96 4.27 9.54
CA ALA A 65 -13.75 4.32 8.31
C ALA A 65 -13.75 5.73 7.70
N ASP A 66 -13.93 6.78 8.50
CA ASP A 66 -13.87 8.16 8.04
C ASP A 66 -12.46 8.53 7.53
N GLN A 67 -11.40 8.09 8.22
CA GLN A 67 -10.02 8.34 7.79
C GLN A 67 -9.71 7.61 6.48
N GLN A 68 -10.14 6.36 6.32
CA GLN A 68 -9.98 5.60 5.08
C GLN A 68 -10.74 6.26 3.94
N ARG A 69 -11.97 6.74 4.19
CA ARG A 69 -12.76 7.47 3.21
C ARG A 69 -12.05 8.76 2.76
N ARG A 70 -11.54 9.57 3.69
CA ARG A 70 -10.78 10.78 3.36
C ARG A 70 -9.55 10.47 2.52
N LYS A 71 -8.72 9.51 2.94
CA LYS A 71 -7.56 9.06 2.16
C LYS A 71 -7.94 8.59 0.76
N SER A 72 -9.07 7.89 0.60
CA SER A 72 -9.52 7.42 -0.71
C SER A 72 -9.91 8.57 -1.64
N LEU A 73 -10.52 9.62 -1.10
CA LEU A 73 -10.87 10.83 -1.83
C LEU A 73 -9.59 11.60 -2.22
N ASP A 74 -8.68 11.82 -1.27
CA ASP A 74 -7.40 12.49 -1.52
C ASP A 74 -6.59 11.77 -2.60
N LEU A 75 -6.60 10.43 -2.59
CA LEU A 75 -5.96 9.61 -3.63
C LEU A 75 -6.66 9.70 -4.98
N ALA A 76 -8.00 9.79 -5.00
CA ALA A 76 -8.76 9.98 -6.23
C ALA A 76 -8.47 11.35 -6.85
N ASP A 77 -8.41 12.40 -6.03
CA ASP A 77 -8.09 13.76 -6.45
C ASP A 77 -6.65 13.85 -6.98
N ALA A 78 -5.68 13.26 -6.27
CA ALA A 78 -4.30 13.19 -6.73
C ALA A 78 -4.17 12.44 -8.07
N ARG A 79 -4.92 11.34 -8.25
CA ARG A 79 -4.95 10.59 -9.51
C ARG A 79 -5.58 11.40 -10.64
N ALA A 80 -6.67 12.11 -10.39
CA ALA A 80 -7.32 12.97 -11.38
C ALA A 80 -6.39 14.10 -11.84
N LEU A 81 -5.66 14.72 -10.90
CA LEU A 81 -4.65 15.73 -11.21
C LEU A 81 -3.49 15.17 -12.04
N LEU A 82 -3.00 13.98 -11.69
CA LEU A 82 -1.96 13.29 -12.47
C LEU A 82 -2.44 12.94 -13.88
N GLN A 83 -3.66 12.46 -14.04
CA GLN A 83 -4.25 12.19 -15.36
C GLN A 83 -4.38 13.47 -16.20
N LEU A 84 -4.80 14.58 -15.58
CA LEU A 84 -4.88 15.87 -16.25
C LEU A 84 -3.49 16.34 -16.70
N GLN A 85 -2.47 16.18 -15.85
CA GLN A 85 -1.08 16.49 -16.20
C GLN A 85 -0.55 15.59 -17.32
N GLN A 86 -0.86 14.29 -17.30
CA GLN A 86 -0.47 13.37 -18.36
C GLN A 86 -1.11 13.75 -19.70
N GLN A 87 -2.40 14.13 -19.69
CA GLN A 87 -3.07 14.58 -20.90
C GLN A 87 -2.50 15.89 -21.45
N SER A 88 -2.14 16.84 -20.58
CA SER A 88 -1.51 18.09 -21.04
C SER A 88 -0.10 17.85 -21.59
N LEU A 89 0.68 16.95 -20.98
CA LEU A 89 1.99 16.54 -21.48
C LEU A 89 1.90 15.80 -22.82
N LEU A 90 0.93 14.91 -23.01
CA LEU A 90 0.68 14.24 -24.29
C LEU A 90 0.35 15.24 -25.40
N ARG A 91 -0.50 16.24 -25.12
CA ARG A 91 -0.80 17.32 -26.09
C ARG A 91 0.42 18.18 -26.42
N ILE A 92 1.34 18.36 -25.47
CA ILE A 92 2.62 19.05 -25.72
C ILE A 92 3.53 18.17 -26.58
N GLN A 93 3.62 16.87 -26.31
CA GLN A 93 4.42 15.92 -27.11
C GLN A 93 3.90 15.77 -28.54
N GLU A 94 2.58 15.71 -28.74
CA GLU A 94 1.95 15.74 -30.07
C GLU A 94 2.25 17.03 -30.83
N ARG A 95 2.37 18.16 -30.13
CA ARG A 95 2.84 19.43 -30.70
C ARG A 95 4.35 19.48 -30.93
N SER A 96 5.15 18.72 -30.18
CA SER A 96 6.61 18.72 -30.24
C SER A 96 7.21 17.74 -31.26
N GLY A 97 6.42 16.85 -31.87
CA GLY A 97 6.80 16.16 -33.11
C GLY A 97 8.15 15.41 -33.08
N ILE A 98 8.51 14.76 -31.97
CA ILE A 98 9.67 13.86 -31.95
C ILE A 98 9.17 12.43 -32.18
N SER A 99 9.09 12.05 -33.45
CA SER A 99 8.91 10.65 -33.84
C SER A 99 10.23 9.90 -33.61
N ARG A 100 10.23 8.84 -32.79
CA ARG A 100 11.40 7.95 -32.59
C ARG A 100 11.05 6.49 -32.85
N SER A 101 12.04 5.79 -33.40
CA SER A 101 11.99 4.44 -33.96
C SER A 101 11.70 3.36 -32.92
N ALA A 102 10.86 2.40 -33.31
CA ALA A 102 10.43 1.26 -32.50
C ALA A 102 11.60 0.37 -31.98
N ASP A 103 12.78 0.43 -32.60
CA ASP A 103 13.95 -0.35 -32.21
C ASP A 103 14.62 0.14 -30.91
N SER A 104 14.54 1.43 -30.56
CA SER A 104 15.03 1.96 -29.28
C SER A 104 14.12 1.54 -28.11
N ALA A 105 12.82 1.33 -28.38
CA ALA A 105 11.84 1.04 -27.33
C ALA A 105 12.02 -0.35 -26.69
N ALA A 106 12.45 -1.36 -27.45
CA ALA A 106 12.65 -2.71 -26.94
C ALA A 106 13.94 -2.86 -26.08
N ASP A 107 14.96 -2.05 -26.36
CA ASP A 107 16.28 -2.16 -25.70
C ASP A 107 16.24 -1.64 -24.24
N TRP A 108 15.56 -0.51 -23.99
CA TRP A 108 15.49 0.05 -22.63
C TRP A 108 14.56 -0.75 -21.71
N GLN A 109 13.50 -1.36 -22.24
CA GLN A 109 12.59 -2.21 -21.47
C GLN A 109 13.31 -3.46 -20.96
N SER A 110 14.15 -4.06 -21.81
CA SER A 110 14.98 -5.21 -21.43
C SER A 110 16.00 -4.85 -20.34
N ARG A 111 16.65 -3.68 -20.46
CA ARG A 111 17.54 -3.15 -19.41
C ARG A 111 16.81 -2.86 -18.10
N TYR A 112 15.58 -2.34 -18.17
CA TYR A 112 14.75 -2.10 -16.99
C TYR A 112 14.40 -3.40 -16.26
N HIS A 113 14.01 -4.43 -17.01
CA HIS A 113 13.73 -5.76 -16.47
C HIS A 113 14.95 -6.33 -15.73
N GLU A 114 16.14 -6.20 -16.31
CA GLU A 114 17.37 -6.67 -15.67
C GLU A 114 17.69 -5.91 -14.39
N LEU A 115 17.56 -4.58 -14.39
CA LEU A 115 17.69 -3.76 -13.18
C LEU A 115 16.72 -4.19 -12.08
N LEU A 116 15.47 -4.48 -12.45
CA LEU A 116 14.46 -4.99 -11.53
C LEU A 116 14.89 -6.34 -10.94
N ARG A 117 15.34 -7.29 -11.75
CA ARG A 117 15.83 -8.60 -11.28
C ARG A 117 17.03 -8.47 -10.35
N VAL A 118 18.03 -7.67 -10.72
CA VAL A 118 19.24 -7.49 -9.89
C VAL A 118 18.89 -6.79 -8.57
N SER A 119 17.97 -5.81 -8.59
CA SER A 119 17.50 -5.14 -7.37
C SER A 119 16.83 -6.09 -6.37
N LEU A 120 16.20 -7.17 -6.87
CA LEU A 120 15.58 -8.18 -6.03
C LEU A 120 16.59 -9.11 -5.35
N ILE A 121 17.80 -9.27 -5.92
CA ILE A 121 18.85 -10.14 -5.37
C ILE A 121 19.79 -9.34 -4.47
N THR A 122 20.36 -8.25 -5.00
CA THR A 122 21.45 -7.49 -4.39
C THR A 122 20.96 -6.35 -3.50
N GLY A 123 19.72 -5.89 -3.72
CA GLY A 123 19.18 -4.69 -3.08
C GLY A 123 19.63 -3.39 -3.77
N LEU A 124 18.96 -2.30 -3.41
CA LEU A 124 19.13 -0.98 -4.05
C LEU A 124 20.46 -0.26 -3.81
N PRO A 125 21.09 -0.30 -2.62
CA PRO A 125 22.28 0.51 -2.37
C PRO A 125 23.45 0.26 -3.35
N GLY A 126 23.56 -0.96 -3.89
CA GLY A 126 24.58 -1.31 -4.89
C GLY A 126 24.24 -0.91 -6.33
N LEU A 127 23.01 -0.44 -6.59
CA LEU A 127 22.49 -0.19 -7.95
C LEU A 127 22.29 1.29 -8.27
N ILE A 128 22.47 2.19 -7.32
CA ILE A 128 22.20 3.64 -7.48
C ILE A 128 22.94 4.21 -8.70
N ALA A 129 24.24 3.95 -8.84
CA ALA A 129 25.04 4.44 -9.98
C ALA A 129 24.62 3.84 -11.33
N GLU A 130 23.96 2.68 -11.32
CA GLU A 130 23.46 2.03 -12.53
C GLU A 130 22.08 2.55 -12.91
N ILE A 131 21.22 2.80 -11.91
CA ILE A 131 19.93 3.50 -12.07
C ILE A 131 20.17 4.89 -12.66
N GLN A 132 21.17 5.63 -12.16
CA GLN A 132 21.54 6.95 -12.69
C GLN A 132 21.94 6.90 -14.17
N ARG A 133 22.82 5.96 -14.54
CA ARG A 133 23.24 5.76 -15.95
C ARG A 133 22.06 5.39 -16.83
N PHE A 134 21.20 4.49 -16.35
CA PHE A 134 20.00 4.07 -17.07
C PHE A 134 19.03 5.24 -17.29
N VAL A 135 18.76 6.03 -16.25
CA VAL A 135 17.90 7.23 -16.33
C VAL A 135 18.48 8.29 -17.26
N GLN A 136 19.80 8.49 -17.23
CA GLN A 136 20.47 9.40 -18.16
C GLN A 136 20.27 8.96 -19.60
N GLN A 137 20.39 7.66 -19.87
CA GLN A 137 20.13 7.10 -21.20
C GLN A 137 18.66 7.26 -21.61
N LEU A 138 17.70 6.96 -20.74
CA LEU A 138 16.27 7.20 -20.99
C LEU A 138 15.99 8.65 -21.37
N THR A 139 16.68 9.60 -20.73
CA THR A 139 16.54 11.03 -20.98
C THR A 139 17.08 11.40 -22.36
N VAL A 140 18.26 10.90 -22.73
CA VAL A 140 18.82 11.05 -24.09
C VAL A 140 17.89 10.47 -25.14
N ASP A 141 17.31 9.30 -24.84
CA ASP A 141 16.37 8.58 -25.69
C ASP A 141 14.97 9.20 -25.71
N GLY A 142 14.73 10.26 -24.94
CA GLY A 142 13.46 10.98 -24.90
C GLY A 142 12.30 10.16 -24.34
N ILE A 143 12.60 9.12 -23.56
CA ILE A 143 11.60 8.24 -22.97
C ILE A 143 10.89 8.99 -21.84
N SER A 144 9.56 9.00 -21.90
CA SER A 144 8.76 9.70 -20.89
C SER A 144 8.76 8.95 -19.56
N PRO A 145 8.73 9.64 -18.41
CA PRO A 145 8.56 9.01 -17.10
C PRO A 145 7.31 8.12 -17.02
N THR A 146 6.25 8.50 -17.74
CA THR A 146 5.02 7.70 -17.84
C THR A 146 5.28 6.35 -18.51
N ALA A 147 6.05 6.31 -19.60
CA ALA A 147 6.40 5.06 -20.26
C ALA A 147 7.20 4.14 -19.33
N VAL A 148 8.15 4.70 -18.56
CA VAL A 148 8.92 3.95 -17.56
C VAL A 148 8.03 3.33 -16.49
N LEU A 149 7.04 4.08 -15.98
CA LEU A 149 6.09 3.58 -14.98
C LEU A 149 5.16 2.50 -15.51
N THR A 150 4.65 2.65 -16.73
CA THR A 150 3.82 1.62 -17.37
C THR A 150 4.61 0.32 -17.52
N THR A 151 5.86 0.40 -17.95
CA THR A 151 6.76 -0.77 -18.01
C THR A 151 7.02 -1.35 -16.61
N HIS A 152 7.25 -0.51 -15.60
CA HIS A 152 7.46 -0.98 -14.23
C HIS A 152 6.30 -1.83 -13.70
N ILE A 153 5.07 -1.37 -13.90
CA ILE A 153 3.86 -2.09 -13.48
C ILE A 153 3.80 -3.45 -14.19
N ALA A 154 3.92 -3.45 -15.52
CA ALA A 154 3.83 -4.67 -16.32
C ALA A 154 4.94 -5.70 -16.01
N GLU A 155 6.15 -5.25 -15.67
CA GLU A 155 7.25 -6.13 -15.26
C GLU A 155 7.08 -6.65 -13.82
N THR A 156 6.58 -5.80 -12.92
CA THR A 156 6.33 -6.20 -11.53
C THR A 156 5.19 -7.20 -11.45
N GLU A 157 4.11 -7.01 -12.21
CA GLU A 157 3.01 -7.98 -12.30
C GLU A 157 3.50 -9.35 -12.78
N ARG A 158 4.30 -9.39 -13.85
CA ARG A 158 4.93 -10.62 -14.35
C ARG A 158 5.80 -11.32 -13.32
N LEU A 159 6.55 -10.56 -12.51
CA LEU A 159 7.38 -11.15 -11.45
C LEU A 159 6.57 -11.66 -10.26
N LEU A 160 5.35 -11.15 -10.06
CA LEU A 160 4.47 -11.57 -8.97
C LEU A 160 3.62 -12.79 -9.34
N GLU A 161 3.44 -13.08 -10.63
CA GLU A 161 2.77 -14.29 -11.11
C GLU A 161 3.49 -15.56 -10.60
N GLY A 162 2.72 -16.44 -9.94
CA GLY A 162 3.24 -17.72 -9.43
C GLY A 162 4.03 -17.66 -8.11
N LEU A 163 4.17 -16.49 -7.48
CA LEU A 163 4.82 -16.36 -6.16
C LEU A 163 3.85 -16.57 -5.00
N GLY A 164 4.31 -17.25 -3.93
CA GLY A 164 3.59 -17.34 -2.65
C GLY A 164 3.53 -16.01 -1.88
N GLY A 165 2.57 -15.86 -0.96
CA GLY A 165 2.22 -14.56 -0.35
C GLY A 165 3.35 -13.82 0.41
N ARG A 166 4.31 -14.52 1.02
CA ARG A 166 5.45 -13.89 1.70
C ARG A 166 6.49 -13.35 0.71
N SER A 167 6.77 -14.12 -0.34
CA SER A 167 7.70 -13.74 -1.41
C SER A 167 7.14 -12.60 -2.26
N SER A 168 5.84 -12.64 -2.57
CA SER A 168 5.12 -11.59 -3.28
C SER A 168 5.23 -10.23 -2.57
N ARG A 169 5.05 -10.19 -1.24
CA ARG A 169 5.19 -8.94 -0.46
C ARG A 169 6.60 -8.35 -0.49
N GLN A 170 7.62 -9.21 -0.41
CA GLN A 170 9.02 -8.76 -0.43
C GLN A 170 9.44 -8.26 -1.82
N VAL A 171 8.99 -8.94 -2.88
CA VAL A 171 9.21 -8.52 -4.27
C VAL A 171 8.51 -7.19 -4.54
N ALA A 172 7.23 -7.04 -4.18
CA ALA A 172 6.49 -5.80 -4.36
C ALA A 172 7.15 -4.60 -3.64
N SER A 173 7.61 -4.79 -2.40
CA SER A 173 8.30 -3.75 -1.63
C SER A 173 9.60 -3.31 -2.30
N ARG A 174 10.43 -4.26 -2.75
CA ARG A 174 11.71 -3.97 -3.42
C ARG A 174 11.51 -3.33 -4.81
N ALA A 175 10.54 -3.82 -5.59
CA ALA A 175 10.16 -3.24 -6.86
C ALA A 175 9.69 -1.79 -6.71
N THR A 176 8.87 -1.51 -5.69
CA THR A 176 8.39 -0.15 -5.39
C THR A 176 9.55 0.81 -5.10
N LEU A 177 10.54 0.38 -4.33
CA LEU A 177 11.71 1.21 -4.04
C LEU A 177 12.53 1.50 -5.30
N LEU A 178 12.70 0.54 -6.21
CA LEU A 178 13.35 0.79 -7.51
C LEU A 178 12.57 1.81 -8.35
N ALA A 179 11.24 1.73 -8.38
CA ALA A 179 10.43 2.71 -9.08
C ALA A 179 10.60 4.12 -8.51
N VAL A 180 10.58 4.25 -7.18
CA VAL A 180 10.80 5.55 -6.51
C VAL A 180 12.17 6.12 -6.85
N GLU A 181 13.23 5.32 -6.78
CA GLU A 181 14.58 5.78 -7.10
C GLU A 181 14.72 6.21 -8.56
N THR A 182 14.19 5.40 -9.48
CA THR A 182 14.22 5.69 -10.93
C THR A 182 13.45 6.98 -11.24
N LEU A 183 12.30 7.20 -10.60
CA LEU A 183 11.51 8.43 -10.75
C LEU A 183 12.19 9.65 -10.12
N ALA A 184 12.82 9.49 -8.95
CA ALA A 184 13.55 10.56 -8.29
C ALA A 184 14.71 11.06 -9.16
N GLU A 185 15.48 10.13 -9.74
CA GLU A 185 16.56 10.46 -10.67
C GLU A 185 16.04 11.07 -11.97
N LEU A 186 14.92 10.58 -12.53
CA LEU A 186 14.31 11.21 -13.70
C LEU A 186 13.90 12.66 -13.40
N ALA A 187 13.22 12.90 -12.29
CA ALA A 187 12.79 14.23 -11.86
C ALA A 187 13.98 15.18 -11.64
N GLU A 188 15.08 14.66 -11.09
CA GLU A 188 16.33 15.39 -10.89
C GLU A 188 16.99 15.77 -12.23
N GLN A 189 17.05 14.84 -13.20
CA GLN A 189 17.57 15.13 -14.54
C GLN A 189 16.73 16.18 -15.27
N TYR A 190 15.39 16.08 -15.23
CA TYR A 190 14.51 17.11 -15.79
C TYR A 190 14.73 18.48 -15.12
N ARG A 191 14.93 18.51 -13.81
CA ARG A 191 15.21 19.75 -13.08
C ARG A 191 16.53 20.39 -13.51
N ARG A 192 17.59 19.59 -13.68
CA ARG A 192 18.91 20.07 -14.14
C ARG A 192 18.84 20.61 -15.57
N SER A 193 18.15 19.92 -16.48
CA SER A 193 17.95 20.39 -17.85
C SER A 193 17.17 21.70 -17.92
N ALA A 194 16.19 21.89 -17.03
CA ALA A 194 15.44 23.14 -16.94
C ALA A 194 16.24 24.31 -16.35
N GLN A 195 17.31 24.04 -15.60
CA GLN A 195 18.20 25.06 -15.02
C GLN A 195 19.38 25.43 -15.92
N SER A 196 19.73 24.60 -16.90
CA SER A 196 20.80 24.87 -17.87
C SER A 196 20.32 25.59 -19.14
N THR A 197 19.04 25.96 -19.20
CA THR A 197 18.41 26.73 -20.29
C THR A 197 18.12 28.13 -19.78
#